data_AF-A0A8C5HXZ9-F1
#
_entry.id   AF-A0A8C5HXZ9-F1
#
_cell.length_a   1.000
_cell.length_b   1.000
_cell.length_c   1.000
_cell.angle_alpha   90.00
_cell.angle_beta   90.00
_cell.angle_gamma   90.00
#
_symmetry.space_group_name_H-M   'P 1'
#
loop_
_entity.id
_entity.type
_entity.pdbx_description
1 polymer ?
#
loop_
_entity_poly.entity_id
_entity_poly.type
_entity_poly.pdbx_seq_one_letter_code
_entity_poly.pdbx_strand_id
1 'polypeptide(L)'
;MLPPSEVKMEERGQWSTKTEFLLSVAGSIIGLGNMWRFPYLCYKNGGGAFLIPYLIFLFTCGVPVFFLEAALGQYTSEGGVTAWRKISPLFEGLGYGTQVIITLLNLYYIIVLAWGIFYLYYSFSWDLPWSSCNNTWNTENCLEFEKRNTSGNLTISPNATSPVMEFWERRALRISPGIEHMGPLNWDLALCLLIAWIACYFCIWKGVKSTGKVVYFTATFPYVMLIVLLIRGLTLPGAAIGIQFYLYPDLGRLADPQVWMDAGTQIFFSYAICLGALTALGSYNKYNNNCYKDCLALCCLNSGTSFVAGFAIFSILGFMSYEQNVPISEVAESGPGLAFIAYPRAVNMMPFSPLWAALFFIMIVFLGLDSQFVCIESLVTAIVDMFPTVLRRKNRRELFLLALVFVSYLVGLIMLTEGGMYVFQLFDYYAASGMCLLFMSIFETVCIGWVYGADRFYDNIEDMIGYRPGPYIKYCWLYLTPATSAASLNVNVSLQGTFAFSLIKYTPLKYNNEYVYPWWGYAIGWLLALSSMVCIPLWMVYKISTTEGTFKEEDGFHTVFDPIIQGVVFSSFTFIF
;
A
#
# COMPACT_ATOMS: atom_id res chain seq x y z
N MET A 1 -39.87 -24.87 1.01
CA MET A 1 -38.73 -24.34 0.23
C MET A 1 -39.31 -23.69 -1.01
N LEU A 2 -39.14 -22.39 -1.18
CA LEU A 2 -39.54 -21.68 -2.40
C LEU A 2 -38.69 -22.16 -3.59
N PRO A 3 -39.22 -22.18 -4.83
CA PRO A 3 -38.47 -22.58 -6.01
C PRO A 3 -37.23 -21.68 -6.23
N PRO A 4 -36.16 -22.20 -6.86
CA PRO A 4 -34.90 -21.46 -7.08
C PRO A 4 -35.03 -20.16 -7.89
N SER A 5 -36.18 -19.91 -8.51
CA SER A 5 -36.46 -18.77 -9.41
C SER A 5 -36.96 -17.50 -8.71
N GLU A 6 -37.16 -17.49 -7.38
CA GLU A 6 -37.74 -16.33 -6.66
C GLU A 6 -36.85 -15.72 -5.56
N VAL A 7 -35.56 -16.09 -5.48
CA VAL A 7 -34.66 -15.42 -4.51
C VAL A 7 -34.23 -14.08 -5.10
N LYS A 8 -34.88 -13.00 -4.65
CA LYS A 8 -34.59 -11.61 -5.03
C LYS A 8 -33.12 -11.28 -4.76
N MET A 9 -32.43 -10.76 -5.77
CA MET A 9 -31.06 -10.25 -5.62
C MET A 9 -31.05 -9.06 -4.67
N GLU A 10 -30.09 -9.05 -3.73
CA GLU A 10 -29.90 -7.91 -2.84
C GLU A 10 -29.27 -6.74 -3.60
N GLU A 11 -29.72 -5.53 -3.28
CA GLU A 11 -29.12 -4.32 -3.82
C GLU A 11 -27.69 -4.16 -3.31
N ARG A 12 -26.78 -3.72 -4.19
CA ARG A 12 -25.35 -3.53 -3.91
C ARG A 12 -25.09 -2.58 -2.73
N GLY A 13 -26.01 -1.66 -2.48
CA GLY A 13 -25.87 -0.61 -1.48
C GLY A 13 -25.00 0.56 -1.94
N GLN A 14 -25.00 1.62 -1.13
CA GLN A 14 -24.19 2.83 -1.29
C GLN A 14 -23.67 3.28 0.07
N TRP A 15 -22.67 4.15 0.10
CA TRP A 15 -22.26 4.85 1.32
C TRP A 15 -23.45 5.56 1.96
N SER A 16 -23.57 5.49 3.30
CA SER A 16 -24.71 6.12 3.99
C SER A 16 -24.52 7.63 4.07
N THR A 17 -23.28 8.08 4.23
CA THR A 17 -22.91 9.50 4.23
C THR A 17 -21.63 9.72 3.43
N LYS A 18 -21.41 10.96 3.00
CA LYS A 18 -20.17 11.36 2.32
C LYS A 18 -18.94 11.22 3.22
N THR A 19 -19.09 11.47 4.51
CA THR A 19 -18.00 11.33 5.49
C THR A 19 -17.54 9.88 5.62
N GLU A 20 -18.46 8.90 5.55
CA GLU A 20 -18.10 7.48 5.55
C GLU A 20 -17.18 7.13 4.38
N PHE A 21 -17.48 7.63 3.18
CA PHE A 21 -16.59 7.47 2.01
C PHE A 21 -15.24 8.14 2.22
N LEU A 22 -15.22 9.43 2.59
CA LEU A 22 -13.98 10.19 2.76
C LEU A 22 -13.06 9.57 3.83
N LEU A 23 -13.60 9.16 4.97
CA LEU A 23 -12.83 8.52 6.02
C LEU A 23 -12.36 7.12 5.62
N SER A 24 -13.16 6.35 4.87
CA SER A 24 -12.73 5.03 4.38
C SER A 24 -11.58 5.15 3.39
N VAL A 25 -11.63 6.12 2.47
CA VAL A 25 -10.51 6.37 1.55
C VAL A 25 -9.31 6.92 2.30
N ALA A 26 -9.50 7.86 3.24
CA ALA A 26 -8.41 8.40 4.05
C ALA A 26 -7.69 7.30 4.86
N GLY A 27 -8.42 6.42 5.54
CA GLY A 27 -7.85 5.27 6.25
C GLY A 27 -7.15 4.26 5.32
N SER A 28 -7.60 4.14 4.07
CA SER A 28 -6.93 3.29 3.10
C SER A 28 -5.57 3.82 2.68
N ILE A 29 -5.47 5.12 2.41
CA ILE A 29 -4.27 5.73 1.82
C ILE A 29 -3.28 6.22 2.86
N ILE A 30 -3.74 6.44 4.09
CA ILE A 30 -2.90 6.83 5.21
C ILE A 30 -2.68 5.58 6.06
N GLY A 31 -1.56 4.92 5.78
CA GLY A 31 -1.18 3.69 6.42
C GLY A 31 0.25 3.75 6.97
N LEU A 32 0.82 2.56 7.16
CA LEU A 32 2.16 2.41 7.71
C LEU A 32 3.24 3.03 6.81
N GLY A 33 3.01 3.06 5.50
CA GLY A 33 3.92 3.70 4.53
C GLY A 33 4.09 5.21 4.75
N ASN A 34 3.05 5.92 5.19
CA ASN A 34 3.14 7.34 5.49
C ASN A 34 3.97 7.59 6.74
N MET A 35 3.89 6.68 7.71
CA MET A 35 4.57 6.82 9.00
C MET A 35 6.05 6.50 8.93
N TRP A 36 6.45 5.40 8.28
CA TRP A 36 7.86 4.97 8.31
C TRP A 36 8.58 5.07 6.97
N ARG A 37 7.88 4.90 5.84
CA ARG A 37 8.53 4.77 4.54
C ARG A 37 8.83 6.14 3.97
N PHE A 38 7.85 7.04 3.97
CA PHE A 38 8.05 8.41 3.47
C PHE A 38 9.17 9.14 4.23
N PRO A 39 9.20 9.17 5.58
CA PRO A 39 10.26 9.88 6.29
C PRO A 39 11.64 9.29 6.02
N TYR A 40 11.75 7.96 5.99
CA TYR A 40 12.99 7.26 5.67
C TYR A 40 13.49 7.59 4.27
N LEU A 41 12.61 7.57 3.25
CA LEU A 41 12.96 7.91 1.88
C LEU A 41 13.36 9.39 1.74
N CYS A 42 12.67 10.30 2.43
CA CYS A 42 13.00 11.71 2.46
C CYS A 42 14.44 11.91 2.95
N TYR A 43 14.78 11.34 4.11
CA TYR A 43 16.15 11.38 4.65
C TYR A 43 17.18 10.75 3.70
N LYS A 44 16.94 9.51 3.25
CA LYS A 44 17.87 8.75 2.41
C LYS A 44 18.20 9.50 1.12
N ASN A 45 17.21 10.18 0.53
CA ASN A 45 17.29 10.75 -0.81
C ASN A 45 17.52 12.27 -0.84
N GLY A 46 18.23 12.80 0.17
CA GLY A 46 18.68 14.20 0.18
C GLY A 46 17.82 15.14 1.02
N GLY A 47 17.10 14.61 2.01
CA GLY A 47 16.27 15.37 2.94
C GLY A 47 15.22 16.19 2.21
N GLY A 48 15.17 17.50 2.47
CA GLY A 48 14.19 18.40 1.86
C GLY A 48 14.26 18.46 0.33
N ALA A 49 15.39 18.11 -0.30
CA ALA A 49 15.50 18.06 -1.75
C ALA A 49 14.58 17.00 -2.38
N PHE A 50 14.32 15.89 -1.67
CA PHE A 50 13.42 14.82 -2.11
C PHE A 50 11.97 15.28 -2.33
N LEU A 51 11.56 16.37 -1.69
CA LEU A 51 10.21 16.94 -1.87
C LEU A 51 9.98 17.44 -3.30
N ILE A 52 11.03 17.82 -4.03
CA ILE A 52 10.92 18.28 -5.43
C ILE A 52 10.41 17.15 -6.35
N PRO A 53 11.11 16.01 -6.49
CA PRO A 53 10.60 14.91 -7.31
C PRO A 53 9.29 14.35 -6.76
N TYR A 54 9.12 14.28 -5.44
CA TYR A 54 7.86 13.85 -4.82
C TYR A 54 6.65 14.71 -5.25
N LEU A 55 6.77 16.04 -5.20
CA LEU A 55 5.71 16.95 -5.63
C LEU A 55 5.46 16.91 -7.14
N ILE A 56 6.50 16.70 -7.95
CA ILE A 56 6.33 16.50 -9.39
C ILE A 56 5.46 15.27 -9.64
N PHE A 57 5.83 14.10 -9.11
CA PHE A 57 5.04 12.87 -9.26
C PHE A 57 3.64 12.98 -8.64
N LEU A 58 3.48 13.73 -7.56
CA LEU A 58 2.17 13.99 -6.96
C LEU A 58 1.22 14.65 -7.97
N PHE A 59 1.65 15.73 -8.63
CA PHE A 59 0.77 16.47 -9.54
C PHE A 59 0.66 15.82 -10.92
N THR A 60 1.72 15.16 -11.41
CA THR A 60 1.71 14.54 -12.75
C THR A 60 1.13 13.13 -12.79
N CYS A 61 1.17 12.39 -11.68
CA CYS A 61 0.75 10.99 -11.62
C CYS A 61 -0.22 10.71 -10.48
N GLY A 62 0.13 11.07 -9.25
CA GLY A 62 -0.65 10.76 -8.05
C GLY A 62 -2.09 11.27 -8.14
N VAL A 63 -2.27 12.59 -8.19
CA VAL A 63 -3.60 13.24 -8.26
C VAL A 63 -4.38 12.81 -9.52
N PRO A 64 -3.80 12.83 -10.74
CA PRO A 64 -4.54 12.42 -11.94
C PRO A 64 -5.01 10.97 -11.91
N VAL A 65 -4.16 10.00 -11.55
CA VAL A 65 -4.54 8.57 -11.55
C VAL A 65 -5.51 8.27 -10.41
N PHE A 66 -5.30 8.88 -9.24
CA PHE A 66 -6.24 8.75 -8.11
C PHE A 66 -7.65 9.21 -8.50
N PHE A 67 -7.75 10.36 -9.16
CA PHE A 67 -9.02 10.86 -9.64
C PHE A 67 -9.62 9.97 -10.75
N LEU A 68 -8.78 9.45 -11.65
CA LEU A 68 -9.21 8.52 -12.71
C LEU A 68 -9.88 7.28 -12.11
N GLU A 69 -9.22 6.57 -11.18
CA GLU A 69 -9.77 5.35 -10.59
C GLU A 69 -11.06 5.61 -9.81
N ALA A 70 -11.12 6.69 -9.04
CA ALA A 70 -12.30 7.07 -8.28
C ALA A 70 -13.48 7.46 -9.19
N ALA A 71 -13.22 8.23 -10.25
CA ALA A 71 -14.22 8.62 -11.24
C ALA A 71 -14.71 7.42 -12.05
N LEU A 72 -13.80 6.52 -12.46
CA LEU A 72 -14.12 5.27 -13.15
C LEU A 72 -15.06 4.40 -12.32
N GLY A 73 -14.75 4.22 -11.03
CA GLY A 73 -15.60 3.49 -10.10
C GLY A 73 -16.98 4.12 -9.98
N GLN A 74 -17.04 5.42 -9.70
CA GLN A 74 -18.31 6.14 -9.52
C GLN A 74 -19.19 6.13 -10.78
N TYR A 75 -18.58 6.33 -11.96
CA TYR A 75 -19.30 6.35 -13.23
C TYR A 75 -19.91 4.99 -13.56
N THR A 76 -19.10 3.93 -13.44
CA THR A 76 -19.54 2.57 -13.82
C THR A 76 -20.44 1.93 -12.76
N SER A 77 -20.32 2.35 -11.50
CA SER A 77 -20.96 1.72 -10.32
C SER A 77 -20.66 0.22 -10.19
N GLU A 78 -19.46 -0.18 -10.62
CA GLU A 78 -18.98 -1.57 -10.65
C GLU A 78 -17.57 -1.68 -10.01
N GLY A 79 -17.21 -2.89 -9.57
CA GLY A 79 -15.85 -3.22 -9.12
C GLY A 79 -14.83 -3.21 -10.25
N GLY A 80 -13.54 -3.36 -9.91
CA GLY A 80 -12.41 -3.15 -10.84
C GLY A 80 -12.51 -3.93 -12.16
N VAL A 81 -12.83 -5.24 -12.12
CA VAL A 81 -12.91 -6.07 -13.33
C VAL A 81 -14.08 -5.67 -14.23
N THR A 82 -15.27 -5.54 -13.65
CA THR A 82 -16.49 -5.22 -14.39
C THR A 82 -16.51 -3.76 -14.87
N ALA A 83 -15.84 -2.84 -14.17
CA ALA A 83 -15.63 -1.47 -14.62
C ALA A 83 -14.81 -1.43 -15.92
N TRP A 84 -13.66 -2.12 -15.98
CA TRP A 84 -12.84 -2.20 -17.19
C TRP A 84 -13.57 -2.91 -18.34
N ARG A 85 -14.33 -3.98 -18.05
CA ARG A 85 -15.18 -4.64 -19.05
C ARG A 85 -16.18 -3.68 -19.71
N LYS A 86 -16.76 -2.75 -18.97
CA LYS A 86 -17.72 -1.77 -19.50
C LYS A 86 -17.04 -0.65 -20.30
N ILE A 87 -15.85 -0.21 -19.88
CA ILE A 87 -15.09 0.87 -20.53
C ILE A 87 -14.37 0.38 -21.79
N SER A 88 -13.60 -0.69 -21.69
CA SER A 88 -12.87 -1.26 -22.83
C SER A 88 -12.68 -2.75 -22.61
N PRO A 89 -13.48 -3.61 -23.29
CA PRO A 89 -13.41 -5.06 -23.15
C PRO A 89 -12.01 -5.65 -23.43
N LEU A 90 -11.23 -5.00 -24.32
CA LEU A 90 -9.85 -5.37 -24.61
C LEU A 90 -8.92 -5.21 -23.40
N PHE A 91 -9.16 -4.19 -22.58
CA PHE A 91 -8.35 -3.87 -21.40
C PHE A 91 -8.92 -4.44 -20.10
N GLU A 92 -9.91 -5.33 -20.15
CA GLU A 92 -10.44 -6.01 -18.95
C GLU A 92 -9.36 -6.78 -18.17
N GLY A 93 -8.25 -7.16 -18.81
CA GLY A 93 -7.04 -7.67 -18.16
C GLY A 93 -6.44 -6.74 -17.09
N LEU A 94 -6.64 -5.41 -17.17
CA LEU A 94 -6.29 -4.45 -16.11
C LEU A 94 -7.02 -4.77 -14.81
N GLY A 95 -8.31 -5.10 -14.92
CA GLY A 95 -9.12 -5.52 -13.79
C GLY A 95 -8.55 -6.77 -13.13
N TYR A 96 -8.25 -7.81 -13.92
CA TYR A 96 -7.67 -9.04 -13.37
C TYR A 96 -6.29 -8.81 -12.75
N GLY A 97 -5.41 -8.04 -13.41
CA GLY A 97 -4.08 -7.72 -12.90
C GLY A 97 -4.14 -6.99 -11.55
N THR A 98 -5.00 -5.97 -11.42
CA THR A 98 -5.17 -5.25 -10.14
C THR A 98 -5.71 -6.15 -9.03
N GLN A 99 -6.62 -7.08 -9.35
CA GLN A 99 -7.11 -8.07 -8.37
C GLN A 99 -6.03 -9.10 -7.97
N VAL A 100 -5.09 -9.45 -8.84
CA VAL A 100 -3.95 -10.28 -8.46
C VAL A 100 -3.04 -9.52 -7.49
N ILE A 101 -2.71 -8.25 -7.79
CA ILE A 101 -1.87 -7.42 -6.91
C ILE A 101 -2.51 -7.29 -5.52
N ILE A 102 -3.81 -6.96 -5.47
CA ILE A 102 -4.50 -6.76 -4.19
C ILE A 102 -4.61 -8.06 -3.38
N THR A 103 -4.74 -9.21 -4.06
CA THR A 103 -4.73 -10.53 -3.41
C THR A 103 -3.38 -10.81 -2.77
N LEU A 104 -2.28 -10.56 -3.49
CA LEU A 104 -0.93 -10.75 -2.94
C LEU A 104 -0.65 -9.77 -1.79
N LEU A 105 -1.08 -8.51 -1.92
CA LEU A 105 -0.99 -7.49 -0.86
C LEU A 105 -1.73 -7.91 0.40
N ASN A 106 -2.96 -8.42 0.26
CA ASN A 106 -3.79 -8.91 1.37
C ASN A 106 -3.10 -10.00 2.20
N LEU A 107 -2.30 -10.86 1.55
CA LEU A 107 -1.63 -12.00 2.22
C LEU A 107 -0.49 -11.56 3.14
N TYR A 108 0.32 -10.58 2.71
CA TYR A 108 1.50 -10.18 3.48
C TYR A 108 1.25 -8.97 4.38
N TYR A 109 0.42 -8.00 3.96
CA TYR A 109 0.22 -6.77 4.71
C TYR A 109 -0.38 -7.04 6.10
N ILE A 110 -1.29 -8.01 6.21
CA ILE A 110 -1.90 -8.39 7.49
C ILE A 110 -0.91 -8.99 8.50
N ILE A 111 0.22 -9.54 8.05
CA ILE A 111 1.28 -10.06 8.93
C ILE A 111 1.83 -8.95 9.82
N VAL A 112 1.89 -7.72 9.30
CA VAL A 112 2.34 -6.55 10.06
C VAL A 112 1.37 -6.20 11.20
N LEU A 113 0.06 -6.38 10.99
CA LEU A 113 -0.94 -6.24 12.07
C LEU A 113 -0.75 -7.32 13.13
N ALA A 114 -0.42 -8.55 12.74
CA ALA A 114 -0.14 -9.62 13.68
C ALA A 114 1.06 -9.28 14.57
N TRP A 115 2.14 -8.73 14.00
CA TRP A 115 3.26 -8.19 14.78
C TRP A 115 2.84 -7.03 15.68
N GLY A 116 2.01 -6.10 15.18
CA GLY A 116 1.46 -5.00 15.97
C GLY A 116 0.66 -5.49 17.19
N ILE A 117 -0.22 -6.47 17.01
CA ILE A 117 -1.00 -7.10 18.09
C ILE A 117 -0.09 -7.82 19.08
N PHE A 118 0.95 -8.52 18.60
CA PHE A 118 1.92 -9.19 19.45
C PHE A 118 2.67 -8.21 20.37
N TYR A 119 3.17 -7.11 19.82
CA TYR A 119 3.82 -6.07 20.62
C TYR A 119 2.84 -5.33 21.53
N LEU A 120 1.60 -5.12 21.09
CA LEU A 120 0.55 -4.52 21.93
C LEU A 120 0.27 -5.38 23.16
N TYR A 121 0.18 -6.70 23.01
CA TYR A 121 0.01 -7.63 24.14
C TYR A 121 1.11 -7.44 25.19
N TYR A 122 2.37 -7.38 24.76
CA TYR A 122 3.51 -7.18 25.66
C TYR A 122 3.61 -5.76 26.23
N SER A 123 2.97 -4.77 25.63
CA SER A 123 2.96 -3.38 26.11
C SER A 123 2.13 -3.17 27.38
N PHE A 124 1.32 -4.15 27.78
CA PHE A 124 0.53 -4.10 29.03
C PHE A 124 1.31 -4.60 30.26
N SER A 125 2.61 -4.81 30.14
CA SER A 125 3.51 -5.11 31.25
C SER A 125 4.18 -3.84 31.77
N TRP A 126 4.44 -3.76 33.08
CA TRP A 126 5.15 -2.62 33.68
C TRP A 126 6.58 -2.51 33.16
N ASP A 127 7.30 -3.64 33.15
CA ASP A 127 8.60 -3.76 32.51
C ASP A 127 8.39 -4.28 31.09
N LEU A 128 8.74 -3.46 30.11
CA LEU A 128 8.65 -3.85 28.71
C LEU A 128 9.66 -4.96 28.41
N PRO A 129 9.29 -6.07 27.76
CA PRO A 129 10.21 -7.20 27.57
C PRO A 129 11.47 -6.87 26.74
N TRP A 130 11.40 -5.82 25.91
CA TRP A 130 12.52 -5.32 25.11
C TRP A 130 13.33 -4.22 25.81
N SER A 131 13.11 -3.96 27.11
CA SER A 131 13.89 -2.98 27.88
C SER A 131 15.15 -3.57 28.51
N SER A 132 15.14 -4.87 28.84
CA SER A 132 16.23 -5.54 29.55
C SER A 132 16.76 -6.76 28.80
N CYS A 133 17.97 -7.18 29.14
CA CYS A 133 18.60 -8.40 28.62
C CYS A 133 18.33 -9.63 29.49
N ASN A 134 17.47 -9.52 30.52
CA ASN A 134 17.20 -10.60 31.47
C ASN A 134 15.99 -11.45 31.06
N ASN A 135 15.99 -11.96 29.82
CA ASN A 135 14.93 -12.82 29.32
C ASN A 135 15.48 -14.14 28.77
N THR A 136 14.60 -15.13 28.63
CA THR A 136 14.97 -16.49 28.16
C THR A 136 15.46 -16.55 26.73
N TRP A 137 15.15 -15.55 25.91
CA TRP A 137 15.59 -15.44 24.51
C TRP A 137 16.87 -14.63 24.32
N ASN A 138 17.36 -13.98 25.38
CA ASN A 138 18.54 -13.13 25.27
C ASN A 138 19.83 -13.95 25.26
N THR A 139 20.84 -13.45 24.56
CA THR A 139 22.19 -14.05 24.54
C THR A 139 23.14 -13.34 25.49
N GLU A 140 24.29 -13.95 25.77
CA GLU A 140 25.37 -13.32 26.55
C GLU A 140 25.92 -12.04 25.88
N ASN A 141 25.68 -11.86 24.57
CA ASN A 141 26.09 -10.67 23.82
C ASN A 141 25.09 -9.51 23.92
N CYS A 142 23.94 -9.70 24.58
CA CYS A 142 22.95 -8.66 24.77
C CYS A 142 23.46 -7.61 25.75
N LEU A 143 23.50 -6.35 25.31
CA LEU A 143 23.91 -5.22 26.15
C LEU A 143 22.78 -4.21 26.33
N GLU A 144 22.45 -3.95 27.59
CA GLU A 144 21.58 -2.84 27.98
C GLU A 144 22.31 -1.51 27.81
N PHE A 145 21.61 -0.53 27.23
CA PHE A 145 22.22 0.74 26.85
C PHE A 145 22.73 1.54 28.07
N GLU A 146 22.02 1.51 29.20
CA GLU A 146 22.44 2.21 30.42
C GLU A 146 23.82 1.76 30.94
N LYS A 147 24.21 0.50 30.67
CA LYS A 147 25.51 -0.05 31.10
C LYS A 147 26.68 0.34 30.18
N ARG A 148 26.43 0.89 28.97
CA ARG A 148 27.48 1.35 28.04
C ARG A 148 28.24 2.57 28.56
N ASN A 149 27.56 3.47 29.28
CA ASN A 149 28.18 4.70 29.80
C ASN A 149 28.84 4.53 31.18
N THR A 150 28.44 3.53 31.96
CA THR A 150 28.96 3.29 33.33
C THR A 150 30.12 2.30 33.40
N SER A 151 30.33 1.48 32.36
CA SER A 151 31.38 0.44 32.35
C SER A 151 32.61 0.86 31.54
N GLY A 152 33.31 1.89 32.01
CA GLY A 152 34.50 2.48 31.38
C GLY A 152 35.76 1.58 31.27
N ASN A 153 35.63 0.25 31.22
CA ASN A 153 36.75 -0.68 31.03
C ASN A 153 36.38 -2.05 30.39
N LEU A 154 35.14 -2.26 29.92
CA LEU A 154 34.80 -3.47 29.16
C LEU A 154 35.00 -3.20 27.67
N THR A 155 35.91 -3.93 27.03
CA THR A 155 35.99 -4.03 25.57
C THR A 155 34.63 -4.51 25.05
N ILE A 156 33.85 -3.58 24.50
CA ILE A 156 32.57 -3.88 23.85
C ILE A 156 32.87 -4.87 22.72
N SER A 157 32.29 -6.06 22.81
CA SER A 157 32.37 -7.05 21.73
C SER A 157 31.86 -6.41 20.43
N PRO A 158 32.56 -6.57 19.29
CA PRO A 158 32.08 -6.07 18.01
C PRO A 158 30.73 -6.69 17.60
N ASN A 159 30.33 -7.80 18.22
CA ASN A 159 29.07 -8.51 17.99
C ASN A 159 27.99 -8.19 19.04
N ALA A 160 28.11 -7.09 19.80
CA ALA A 160 27.13 -6.73 20.81
C ALA A 160 25.76 -6.36 20.19
N THR A 161 24.69 -6.94 20.72
CA THR A 161 23.30 -6.73 20.28
C THR A 161 22.51 -5.95 21.33
N SER A 162 21.41 -5.31 20.91
CA SER A 162 20.51 -4.61 21.82
C SER A 162 19.33 -5.50 22.26
N PRO A 163 18.74 -5.29 23.44
CA PRO A 163 17.59 -6.08 23.91
C PRO A 163 16.38 -6.00 22.97
N VAL A 164 16.21 -4.88 22.28
CA VAL A 164 15.13 -4.69 21.30
C VAL A 164 15.37 -5.52 20.03
N MET A 165 16.61 -5.53 19.52
CA MET A 165 16.98 -6.37 18.38
C MET A 165 16.78 -7.85 18.70
N GLU A 166 17.25 -8.30 19.87
CA GLU A 166 17.07 -9.70 20.26
C GLU A 166 15.60 -10.06 20.51
N PHE A 167 14.80 -9.15 21.06
CA PHE A 167 13.36 -9.36 21.17
C PHE A 167 12.72 -9.55 19.79
N TRP A 168 13.05 -8.70 18.82
CA TRP A 168 12.52 -8.82 17.46
C TRP A 168 12.96 -10.11 16.77
N GLU A 169 14.26 -10.38 16.72
CA GLU A 169 14.81 -11.51 15.97
C GLU A 169 14.58 -12.85 16.66
N ARG A 170 14.79 -12.94 17.98
CA ARG A 170 14.81 -14.22 18.71
C ARG A 170 13.49 -14.56 19.39
N ARG A 171 12.67 -13.58 19.77
CA ARG A 171 11.39 -13.83 20.45
C ARG A 171 10.17 -13.65 19.55
N ALA A 172 10.09 -12.51 18.85
CA ALA A 172 8.97 -12.18 17.99
C ALA A 172 9.02 -13.02 16.71
N LEU A 173 10.09 -12.91 15.93
CA LEU A 173 10.23 -13.65 14.67
C LEU A 173 10.74 -15.08 14.84
N ARG A 174 11.66 -15.31 15.79
CA ARG A 174 12.46 -16.55 15.88
C ARG A 174 13.16 -16.83 14.55
N ILE A 175 13.81 -15.80 14.00
CA ILE A 175 14.28 -15.80 12.62
C ILE A 175 15.32 -16.89 12.36
N SER A 176 15.15 -17.61 11.27
CA SER A 176 16.08 -18.64 10.82
C SER A 176 17.28 -18.03 10.06
N PRO A 177 18.36 -18.79 9.82
CA PRO A 177 19.51 -18.31 9.06
C PRO A 177 19.23 -17.98 7.59
N GLY A 178 18.11 -18.47 7.03
CA GLY A 178 17.78 -18.29 5.62
C GLY A 178 16.43 -18.90 5.23
N ILE A 179 15.98 -18.58 4.03
CA ILE A 179 14.67 -19.03 3.50
C ILE A 179 14.61 -20.54 3.27
N GLU A 180 15.77 -21.20 3.12
CA GLU A 180 15.89 -22.65 3.01
C GLU A 180 15.46 -23.36 4.29
N HIS A 181 15.56 -22.66 5.43
CA HIS A 181 15.25 -23.17 6.75
C HIS A 181 13.99 -22.52 7.27
N MET A 182 12.83 -23.01 6.83
CA MET A 182 11.53 -22.43 7.25
C MET A 182 11.24 -22.62 8.74
N GLY A 183 11.70 -23.72 9.34
CA GLY A 183 11.49 -24.00 10.77
C GLY A 183 10.02 -24.20 11.17
N PRO A 184 9.73 -24.36 12.47
CA PRO A 184 8.37 -24.48 12.99
C PRO A 184 7.56 -23.18 12.88
N LEU A 185 6.24 -23.32 12.98
CA LEU A 185 5.30 -22.20 13.06
C LEU A 185 5.39 -21.51 14.43
N ASN A 186 5.43 -20.18 14.44
CA ASN A 186 5.28 -19.39 15.66
C ASN A 186 3.79 -19.27 16.04
N TRP A 187 3.34 -20.11 16.96
CA TRP A 187 1.94 -20.17 17.41
C TRP A 187 1.43 -18.88 18.04
N ASP A 188 2.29 -18.10 18.69
CA ASP A 188 1.89 -16.84 19.30
C ASP A 188 1.48 -15.83 18.22
N LEU A 189 2.30 -15.72 17.16
CA LEU A 189 1.98 -14.90 16.01
C LEU A 189 0.80 -15.44 15.21
N ALA A 190 0.65 -16.77 15.11
CA ALA A 190 -0.50 -17.39 14.44
C ALA A 190 -1.82 -17.00 15.13
N LEU A 191 -1.83 -16.94 16.48
CA LEU A 191 -2.97 -16.43 17.23
C LEU A 191 -3.21 -14.93 17.00
N CYS A 192 -2.15 -14.11 16.99
CA CYS A 192 -2.27 -12.69 16.67
C CYS A 192 -2.82 -12.45 15.25
N LEU A 193 -2.40 -13.27 14.28
CA LEU A 193 -2.91 -13.24 12.91
C LEU A 193 -4.38 -13.65 12.85
N LEU A 194 -4.79 -14.68 13.60
CA LEU A 194 -6.20 -15.07 13.71
C LEU A 194 -7.04 -13.92 14.26
N ILE A 195 -6.57 -13.24 15.31
CA ILE A 195 -7.24 -12.06 15.89
C ILE A 195 -7.36 -10.95 14.85
N ALA A 196 -6.29 -10.66 14.08
CA ALA A 196 -6.32 -9.65 13.03
C ALA A 196 -7.37 -9.96 11.94
N TRP A 197 -7.44 -11.22 11.48
CA TRP A 197 -8.44 -11.65 10.50
C TRP A 197 -9.87 -11.61 11.04
N ILE A 198 -10.08 -11.99 12.31
CA ILE A 198 -11.38 -11.89 12.97
C ILE A 198 -11.84 -10.43 13.04
N ALA A 199 -10.95 -9.51 13.47
CA ALA A 199 -11.23 -8.08 13.50
C ALA A 199 -11.60 -7.59 12.10
N CYS A 200 -10.79 -7.91 11.10
CA CYS A 200 -11.02 -7.51 9.71
C CYS A 200 -12.36 -8.04 9.15
N TYR A 201 -12.70 -9.31 9.42
CA TYR A 201 -13.97 -9.91 9.00
C TYR A 201 -15.18 -9.15 9.56
N PHE A 202 -15.17 -8.82 10.85
CA PHE A 202 -16.28 -8.08 11.46
C PHE A 202 -16.35 -6.63 10.99
N CYS A 203 -15.23 -5.99 10.66
CA CYS A 203 -15.22 -4.65 10.08
C CYS A 203 -15.97 -4.60 8.73
N ILE A 204 -15.88 -5.63 7.90
CA ILE A 204 -16.41 -5.65 6.52
C ILE A 204 -17.58 -6.61 6.30
N TRP A 205 -18.07 -7.28 7.35
CA TRP A 205 -19.19 -8.22 7.27
C TRP A 205 -20.32 -7.65 6.40
N LYS A 206 -20.80 -6.43 6.70
CA LYS A 206 -21.94 -5.81 5.97
C LYS A 206 -21.48 -4.89 4.83
N GLY A 207 -20.27 -5.10 4.33
CA GLY A 207 -19.61 -4.25 3.34
C GLY A 207 -19.51 -2.80 3.79
N VAL A 208 -19.64 -1.87 2.85
CA VAL A 208 -19.52 -0.42 3.07
C VAL A 208 -20.39 0.13 4.22
N LYS A 209 -21.49 -0.55 4.58
CA LYS A 209 -22.35 -0.15 5.72
C LYS A 209 -21.70 -0.40 7.08
N SER A 210 -20.92 -1.47 7.23
CA SER A 210 -20.16 -1.75 8.45
C SER A 210 -18.88 -0.93 8.46
N THR A 211 -18.15 -1.00 7.34
CA THR A 211 -16.89 -0.29 7.12
C THR A 211 -17.02 1.21 7.41
N GLY A 212 -18.03 1.87 6.83
CA GLY A 212 -18.28 3.29 7.05
C GLY A 212 -18.48 3.68 8.51
N LYS A 213 -18.96 2.78 9.37
CA LYS A 213 -19.12 3.04 10.81
C LYS A 213 -17.84 2.84 11.60
N VAL A 214 -17.07 1.81 11.27
CA VAL A 214 -15.80 1.49 11.95
C VAL A 214 -14.76 2.61 11.73
N VAL A 215 -14.68 3.14 10.50
CA VAL A 215 -13.68 4.16 10.12
C VAL A 215 -13.78 5.48 10.87
N TYR A 216 -14.93 5.79 11.49
CA TYR A 216 -15.03 6.98 12.34
C TYR A 216 -14.05 6.94 13.49
N PHE A 217 -13.72 5.76 14.00
CA PHE A 217 -12.75 5.59 15.06
C PHE A 217 -11.38 5.19 14.51
N THR A 218 -11.34 4.15 13.67
CA THR A 218 -10.06 3.56 13.24
C THR A 218 -9.25 4.51 12.37
N ALA A 219 -9.89 5.35 11.53
CA ALA A 219 -9.18 6.31 10.70
C ALA A 219 -8.84 7.62 11.43
N THR A 220 -9.57 7.98 12.48
CA THR A 220 -9.35 9.26 13.20
C THR A 220 -8.35 9.12 14.35
N PHE A 221 -8.33 7.98 15.03
CA PHE A 221 -7.43 7.73 16.17
C PHE A 221 -5.95 7.88 15.80
N PRO A 222 -5.45 7.37 14.66
CA PRO A 222 -4.06 7.57 14.26
C PRO A 222 -3.65 9.04 14.13
N TYR A 223 -4.56 9.95 13.73
CA TYR A 223 -4.24 11.38 13.69
C TYR A 223 -4.09 11.98 15.07
N VAL A 224 -4.98 11.62 16.00
CA VAL A 224 -4.88 12.04 17.40
C VAL A 224 -3.53 11.59 17.95
N MET A 225 -3.17 10.34 17.69
CA MET A 225 -1.89 9.79 18.10
C MET A 225 -0.71 10.47 17.42
N LEU A 226 -0.78 10.76 16.12
CA LEU A 226 0.27 11.46 15.41
C LEU A 226 0.53 12.85 16.00
N ILE A 227 -0.52 13.58 16.37
CA ILE A 227 -0.42 14.88 17.03
C ILE A 227 0.24 14.74 18.41
N VAL A 228 -0.18 13.74 19.20
CA VAL A 228 0.42 13.46 20.51
C VAL A 228 1.90 13.12 20.39
N LEU A 229 2.27 12.25 19.44
CA LEU A 229 3.66 11.87 19.18
C LEU A 229 4.48 13.01 18.61
N LEU A 230 3.89 13.89 17.81
CA LEU A 230 4.55 15.09 17.32
C LEU A 230 4.87 16.05 18.47
N ILE A 231 3.89 16.37 19.32
CA ILE A 231 4.11 17.24 20.48
C ILE A 231 5.16 16.61 21.41
N ARG A 232 5.05 15.30 21.68
CA ARG A 232 6.03 14.61 22.52
C ARG A 232 7.41 14.61 21.90
N GLY A 233 7.54 14.24 20.63
CA GLY A 233 8.80 14.18 19.90
C GLY A 233 9.51 15.54 19.85
N LEU A 234 8.78 16.62 19.57
CA LEU A 234 9.34 17.98 19.52
C LEU A 234 9.75 18.54 20.89
N THR A 235 9.22 17.99 22.00
CA THR A 235 9.58 18.42 23.36
C THR A 235 10.75 17.63 23.96
N LEU A 236 11.23 16.60 23.27
CA LEU A 236 12.40 15.82 23.70
C LEU A 236 13.71 16.56 23.41
N PRO A 237 14.76 16.37 24.25
CA PRO A 237 16.08 16.92 23.97
C PRO A 237 16.66 16.32 22.68
N GLY A 238 17.44 17.08 21.91
CA GLY A 238 18.04 16.57 20.68
C GLY A 238 17.09 16.44 19.47
N ALA A 239 15.80 16.71 19.62
CA ALA A 239 14.82 16.64 18.53
C ALA A 239 15.21 17.47 17.29
N ALA A 240 15.84 18.63 17.49
CA ALA A 240 16.31 19.50 16.41
C ALA A 240 17.31 18.82 15.48
N ILE A 241 18.16 17.92 16.00
CA ILE A 241 19.13 17.15 15.20
C ILE A 241 18.36 16.31 14.19
N GLY A 242 17.35 15.58 14.66
CA GLY A 242 16.50 14.75 13.80
C GLY A 242 15.78 15.53 12.70
N ILE A 243 15.22 16.69 13.05
CA ILE A 243 14.53 17.54 12.07
C ILE A 243 15.51 18.09 11.01
N GLN A 244 16.72 18.46 11.43
CA GLN A 244 17.76 18.86 10.49
C GLN A 244 18.10 17.72 9.53
N PHE A 245 18.27 16.50 10.02
CA PHE A 245 18.51 15.33 9.15
C PHE A 245 17.34 15.02 8.21
N TYR A 246 16.12 15.30 8.64
CA TYR A 246 14.92 15.09 7.81
C TYR A 246 14.79 16.10 6.66
N LEU A 247 15.10 17.38 6.89
CA LEU A 247 14.78 18.46 5.95
C LEU A 247 15.97 19.20 5.35
N TYR A 248 17.20 19.00 5.85
CA TYR A 248 18.37 19.67 5.27
C TYR A 248 18.53 19.25 3.81
N PRO A 249 18.46 20.19 2.85
CA PRO A 249 18.38 19.83 1.44
C PRO A 249 19.77 19.56 0.85
N ASP A 250 20.01 18.32 0.42
CA ASP A 250 21.17 17.97 -0.41
C ASP A 250 20.74 17.90 -1.87
N LEU A 251 20.92 19.00 -2.59
CA LEU A 251 20.56 19.11 -4.01
C LEU A 251 21.42 18.20 -4.91
N GLY A 252 22.61 17.77 -4.46
CA GLY A 252 23.46 16.86 -5.23
C GLY A 252 22.80 15.50 -5.45
N ARG A 253 21.92 15.08 -4.52
CA ARG A 253 21.16 13.83 -4.63
C ARG A 253 20.18 13.82 -5.80
N LEU A 254 19.71 14.96 -6.28
CA LEU A 254 18.76 15.02 -7.41
C LEU A 254 19.34 14.54 -8.73
N ALA A 255 20.67 14.48 -8.85
CA ALA A 255 21.36 13.91 -10.00
C ALA A 255 21.31 12.37 -10.02
N ASP A 256 21.01 11.73 -8.88
CA ASP A 256 20.85 10.28 -8.78
C ASP A 256 19.43 9.88 -9.24
N PRO A 257 19.27 9.12 -10.33
CA PRO A 257 17.94 8.75 -10.82
C PRO A 257 17.18 7.83 -9.84
N GLN A 258 17.87 7.17 -8.89
CA GLN A 258 17.20 6.40 -7.84
C GLN A 258 16.29 7.29 -6.97
N VAL A 259 16.63 8.56 -6.80
CA VAL A 259 15.82 9.52 -6.03
C VAL A 259 14.46 9.75 -6.67
N TRP A 260 14.43 9.84 -8.01
CA TRP A 260 13.20 10.00 -8.78
C TRP A 260 12.35 8.72 -8.77
N MET A 261 13.02 7.56 -8.82
CA MET A 261 12.36 6.27 -8.69
C MET A 261 11.67 6.07 -7.35
N ASP A 262 12.40 6.33 -6.27
CA ASP A 262 11.88 6.22 -4.91
C ASP A 262 10.72 7.20 -4.69
N ALA A 263 10.79 8.42 -5.26
CA ALA A 263 9.70 9.39 -5.21
C ALA A 263 8.44 8.92 -5.95
N GLY A 264 8.60 8.45 -7.19
CA GLY A 264 7.49 7.93 -7.99
C GLY A 264 6.84 6.74 -7.30
N THR A 265 7.61 5.70 -6.97
CA THR A 265 7.07 4.51 -6.30
C THR A 265 6.44 4.80 -4.94
N GLN A 266 6.95 5.78 -4.19
CA GLN A 266 6.32 6.24 -2.95
C GLN A 266 4.95 6.85 -3.19
N ILE A 267 4.76 7.68 -4.24
CA ILE A 267 3.45 8.24 -4.58
C ILE A 267 2.47 7.12 -4.95
N PHE A 268 2.85 6.21 -5.84
CA PHE A 268 1.98 5.10 -6.26
C PHE A 268 1.55 4.23 -5.08
N PHE A 269 2.51 3.84 -4.24
CA PHE A 269 2.26 2.99 -3.09
C PHE A 269 1.45 3.71 -2.00
N SER A 270 1.78 4.96 -1.67
CA SER A 270 1.10 5.71 -0.62
C SER A 270 -0.33 6.11 -1.01
N TYR A 271 -0.60 6.36 -2.29
CA TYR A 271 -1.94 6.74 -2.74
C TYR A 271 -2.82 5.52 -3.02
N ALA A 272 -2.27 4.30 -2.91
CA ALA A 272 -2.94 3.04 -3.23
C ALA A 272 -3.55 3.02 -4.64
N ILE A 273 -2.91 3.71 -5.59
CA ILE A 273 -3.35 3.79 -7.00
C ILE A 273 -2.87 2.58 -7.80
N CYS A 274 -3.61 2.22 -8.84
CA CYS A 274 -3.38 1.04 -9.67
C CYS A 274 -3.50 -0.29 -8.91
N LEU A 275 -4.25 -0.28 -7.79
CA LEU A 275 -4.63 -1.46 -7.01
C LEU A 275 -6.10 -1.85 -7.23
N GLY A 276 -6.90 -1.01 -7.89
CA GLY A 276 -8.34 -1.20 -8.07
C GLY A 276 -9.18 -0.94 -6.81
N ALA A 277 -8.56 -0.61 -5.67
CA ALA A 277 -9.23 -0.28 -4.42
C ALA A 277 -10.06 1.01 -4.52
N LEU A 278 -9.52 2.06 -5.14
CA LEU A 278 -10.23 3.32 -5.33
C LEU A 278 -11.41 3.17 -6.29
N THR A 279 -11.29 2.34 -7.32
CA THR A 279 -12.40 1.97 -8.21
C THR A 279 -13.53 1.30 -7.43
N ALA A 280 -13.20 0.33 -6.57
CA ALA A 280 -14.19 -0.32 -5.72
C ALA A 280 -14.86 0.66 -4.74
N LEU A 281 -14.10 1.47 -3.99
CA LEU A 281 -14.67 2.43 -3.05
C LEU A 281 -15.50 3.51 -3.74
N GLY A 282 -15.02 4.02 -4.87
CA GLY A 282 -15.71 5.02 -5.70
C GLY A 282 -17.02 4.51 -6.27
N SER A 283 -17.11 3.21 -6.59
CA SER A 283 -18.32 2.60 -7.15
C SER A 283 -19.53 2.56 -6.22
N TYR A 284 -19.33 2.74 -4.91
CA TYR A 284 -20.41 2.85 -3.92
C TYR A 284 -20.87 4.30 -3.70
N ASN A 285 -20.24 5.27 -4.38
CA ASN A 285 -20.68 6.67 -4.34
C ASN A 285 -21.98 6.86 -5.13
N LYS A 286 -22.67 7.95 -4.82
CA LYS A 286 -23.76 8.46 -5.65
C LYS A 286 -23.17 8.98 -6.96
N TYR A 287 -23.89 8.76 -8.06
CA TYR A 287 -23.47 9.20 -9.40
C TYR A 287 -23.10 10.68 -9.45
N ASN A 288 -23.88 11.52 -8.77
CA ASN A 288 -23.71 12.97 -8.73
C ASN A 288 -22.77 13.51 -7.62
N ASN A 289 -22.04 12.63 -6.93
CA ASN A 289 -21.08 13.08 -5.93
C ASN A 289 -19.89 13.78 -6.61
N ASN A 290 -19.44 14.91 -6.06
CA ASN A 290 -18.29 15.63 -6.60
C ASN A 290 -16.97 14.93 -6.23
N CYS A 291 -16.65 13.86 -6.96
CA CYS A 291 -15.45 13.05 -6.75
C CYS A 291 -14.15 13.84 -7.00
N TYR A 292 -14.15 14.85 -7.86
CA TYR A 292 -12.97 15.68 -8.13
C TYR A 292 -12.48 16.43 -6.89
N LYS A 293 -13.39 17.14 -6.20
CA LYS A 293 -13.05 17.85 -4.96
C LYS A 293 -12.62 16.89 -3.85
N ASP A 294 -13.29 15.73 -3.76
CA ASP A 294 -12.98 14.71 -2.77
C ASP A 294 -11.56 14.17 -2.99
N CYS A 295 -11.21 13.83 -4.23
CA CYS A 295 -9.89 13.35 -4.60
C CYS A 295 -8.79 14.37 -4.28
N LEU A 296 -8.98 15.65 -4.63
CA LEU A 296 -8.01 16.69 -4.30
C LEU A 296 -7.80 16.82 -2.78
N ALA A 297 -8.87 16.84 -1.99
CA ALA A 297 -8.78 16.93 -0.54
C ALA A 297 -8.05 15.72 0.07
N LEU A 298 -8.38 14.51 -0.38
CA LEU A 298 -7.75 13.27 0.07
C LEU A 298 -6.27 13.19 -0.33
N CYS A 299 -5.94 13.64 -1.53
CA CYS A 299 -4.56 13.70 -2.00
C CYS A 299 -3.72 14.68 -1.15
N CYS A 300 -4.25 15.86 -0.84
CA CYS A 300 -3.58 16.82 0.04
C CYS A 300 -3.44 16.27 1.46
N LEU A 301 -4.49 15.62 1.98
CA LEU A 301 -4.48 15.00 3.31
C LEU A 301 -3.41 13.91 3.42
N ASN A 302 -3.30 13.04 2.41
CA ASN A 302 -2.29 11.98 2.38
C ASN A 302 -0.86 12.50 2.44
N SER A 303 -0.48 13.39 1.50
CA SER A 303 0.86 13.99 1.47
C SER A 303 1.16 14.86 2.69
N GLY A 304 0.17 15.63 3.15
CA GLY A 304 0.30 16.43 4.37
C GLY A 304 0.57 15.57 5.60
N THR A 305 -0.12 14.43 5.70
CA THR A 305 0.05 13.49 6.82
C THR A 305 1.43 12.83 6.78
N SER A 306 1.92 12.41 5.62
CA SER A 306 3.29 11.89 5.44
C SER A 306 4.34 12.92 5.89
N PHE A 307 4.17 14.18 5.50
CA PHE A 307 5.09 15.25 5.86
C PHE A 307 5.13 15.49 7.37
N VAL A 308 3.96 15.55 8.02
CA VAL A 308 3.83 15.72 9.48
C VAL A 308 4.37 14.50 10.24
N ALA A 309 4.09 13.30 9.75
CA ALA A 309 4.62 12.07 10.33
C ALA A 309 6.15 12.03 10.32
N GLY A 310 6.77 12.60 9.28
CA GLY A 310 8.22 12.77 9.24
C GLY A 310 8.77 13.58 10.40
N PHE A 311 8.13 14.68 10.79
CA PHE A 311 8.53 15.42 11.99
C PHE A 311 8.37 14.59 13.27
N ALA A 312 7.26 13.86 13.42
CA ALA A 312 7.02 13.04 14.60
C ALA A 312 8.08 11.93 14.74
N ILE A 313 8.40 11.23 13.65
CA ILE A 313 9.41 10.15 13.68
C ILE A 313 10.83 10.69 13.85
N PHE A 314 11.23 11.68 13.04
CA PHE A 314 12.61 12.16 13.08
C PHE A 314 12.93 12.94 14.36
N SER A 315 11.96 13.62 14.99
CA SER A 315 12.19 14.23 16.30
C SER A 315 12.52 13.19 17.37
N ILE A 316 11.83 12.04 17.38
CA ILE A 316 12.12 10.91 18.27
C ILE A 316 13.46 10.24 17.94
N LEU A 317 13.79 10.05 16.65
CA LEU A 317 15.10 9.53 16.24
C LEU A 317 16.25 10.48 16.62
N GLY A 318 16.03 11.80 16.53
CA GLY A 318 16.98 12.82 16.96
C GLY A 318 17.25 12.77 18.46
N PHE A 319 16.19 12.61 19.27
CA PHE A 319 16.33 12.35 20.70
C PHE A 319 17.14 11.09 20.98
N MET A 320 16.84 9.99 20.29
CA MET A 320 17.58 8.75 20.46
C MET A 320 19.07 8.91 20.10
N SER A 321 19.39 9.59 19.01
CA SER A 321 20.77 9.89 18.60
C SER A 321 21.50 10.76 19.63
N TYR A 322 20.82 11.77 20.18
CA TYR A 322 21.38 12.65 21.21
C TYR A 322 21.69 11.91 22.51
N GLU A 323 20.73 11.16 23.04
CA GLU A 323 20.90 10.40 24.29
C GLU A 323 21.92 9.28 24.15
N GLN A 324 21.99 8.66 22.97
CA GLN A 324 22.91 7.54 22.73
C GLN A 324 24.29 7.95 22.20
N ASN A 325 24.45 9.22 21.86
CA ASN A 325 25.64 9.78 21.23
C ASN A 325 26.12 8.96 20.00
N VAL A 326 25.17 8.50 19.20
CA VAL A 326 25.41 7.78 17.93
C VAL A 326 24.81 8.56 16.76
N PRO A 327 25.40 8.50 15.56
CA PRO A 327 24.83 9.14 14.38
C PRO A 327 23.41 8.67 14.07
N ILE A 328 22.54 9.56 13.59
CA ILE A 328 21.15 9.22 13.22
C ILE A 328 21.09 8.11 12.17
N SER A 329 22.07 8.05 11.27
CA SER A 329 22.15 7.01 10.23
C SER A 329 22.26 5.58 10.78
N GLU A 330 22.79 5.41 11.99
CA GLU A 330 22.93 4.09 12.63
C GLU A 330 21.67 3.66 13.40
N VAL A 331 20.74 4.58 13.63
CA VAL A 331 19.49 4.31 14.36
C VAL A 331 18.26 4.39 13.45
N ALA A 332 18.41 4.91 12.23
CA ALA A 332 17.37 4.99 11.23
C ALA A 332 17.26 3.67 10.45
N GLU A 333 16.40 2.78 10.94
CA GLU A 333 16.08 1.52 10.27
C GLU A 333 15.10 1.70 9.11
N SER A 334 15.13 0.78 8.14
CA SER A 334 14.19 0.76 7.01
C SER A 334 13.07 -0.27 7.23
N GLY A 335 11.90 -0.03 6.62
CA GLY A 335 10.79 -0.97 6.63
C GLY A 335 10.26 -1.28 8.04
N PRO A 336 9.88 -2.55 8.34
CA PRO A 336 9.36 -2.94 9.65
C PRO A 336 10.32 -2.65 10.81
N GLY A 337 11.64 -2.63 10.56
CA GLY A 337 12.63 -2.34 11.61
C GLY A 337 12.44 -0.97 12.25
N LEU A 338 11.95 0.03 11.51
CA LEU A 338 11.70 1.34 12.10
C LEU A 338 10.65 1.30 13.20
N ALA A 339 9.57 0.53 13.02
CA ALA A 339 8.49 0.44 13.99
C ALA A 339 8.69 -0.63 15.05
N PHE A 340 9.37 -1.74 14.75
CA PHE A 340 9.51 -2.86 15.69
C PHE A 340 10.88 -2.90 16.39
N ILE A 341 11.84 -2.08 15.95
CA ILE A 341 13.16 -1.93 16.57
C ILE A 341 13.41 -0.48 17.00
N ALA A 342 13.47 0.46 16.06
CA ALA A 342 13.91 1.83 16.38
C ALA A 342 12.93 2.54 17.34
N TYR A 343 11.63 2.40 17.11
CA TYR A 343 10.63 3.05 17.93
C TYR A 343 10.51 2.46 19.36
N PRO A 344 10.43 1.13 19.56
CA PRO A 344 10.43 0.54 20.90
C PRO A 344 11.68 0.91 21.70
N ARG A 345 12.83 1.01 21.03
CA ARG A 345 14.08 1.50 21.62
C ARG A 345 13.95 2.93 22.13
N ALA A 346 13.37 3.84 21.36
CA ALA A 346 13.13 5.21 21.81
C ALA A 346 12.10 5.30 22.93
N VAL A 347 11.06 4.45 22.90
CA VAL A 347 10.02 4.41 23.95
C VAL A 347 10.57 4.00 25.31
N ASN A 348 11.51 3.06 25.36
CA ASN A 348 12.19 2.66 26.60
C ASN A 348 12.90 3.82 27.31
N MET A 349 13.28 4.86 26.56
CA MET A 349 13.99 6.03 27.08
C MET A 349 13.05 7.14 27.54
N MET A 350 11.74 6.98 27.32
CA MET A 350 10.72 7.93 27.74
C MET A 350 10.10 7.53 29.08
N PRO A 351 9.73 8.49 29.95
CA PRO A 351 9.02 8.19 31.19
C PRO A 351 7.65 7.56 30.90
N PHE A 352 7.23 6.62 31.74
CA PHE A 352 6.01 5.82 31.54
C PHE A 352 5.98 5.08 30.19
N SER A 353 7.08 4.41 29.85
CA SER A 353 7.28 3.69 28.57
C SER A 353 6.12 2.78 28.16
N PRO A 354 5.47 1.99 29.06
CA PRO A 354 4.35 1.12 28.68
C PRO A 354 3.18 1.86 28.03
N LEU A 355 2.85 3.07 28.51
CA LEU A 355 1.77 3.88 27.93
C LEU A 355 2.09 4.27 26.48
N TRP A 356 3.31 4.76 26.23
CA TRP A 356 3.74 5.17 24.89
C TRP A 356 3.82 3.97 23.93
N ALA A 357 4.28 2.82 24.42
CA ALA A 357 4.30 1.57 23.65
C ALA A 357 2.88 1.14 23.26
N ALA A 358 1.97 1.05 24.24
CA ALA A 358 0.59 0.64 23.98
C ALA A 358 -0.11 1.56 22.97
N LEU A 359 -0.01 2.88 23.17
CA LEU A 359 -0.62 3.86 22.27
C LEU A 359 -0.06 3.79 20.85
N PHE A 360 1.26 3.59 20.70
CA PHE A 360 1.91 3.43 19.40
C PHE A 360 1.47 2.16 18.68
N PHE A 361 1.44 1.01 19.37
CA PHE A 361 1.03 -0.24 18.75
C PHE A 361 -0.47 -0.31 18.46
N ILE A 362 -1.33 0.35 19.26
CA ILE A 362 -2.75 0.55 18.90
C ILE A 362 -2.86 1.35 17.59
N MET A 363 -2.09 2.42 17.45
CA MET A 363 -2.06 3.21 16.22
C MET A 363 -1.58 2.38 15.01
N ILE A 364 -0.52 1.57 15.14
CA ILE A 364 -0.06 0.65 14.08
C ILE A 364 -1.18 -0.32 13.70
N VAL A 365 -1.86 -0.91 14.67
CA VAL A 365 -2.95 -1.87 14.42
C VAL A 365 -4.10 -1.20 13.66
N PHE A 366 -4.51 0.02 14.02
CA PHE A 366 -5.60 0.70 13.29
C PHE A 366 -5.19 1.18 11.89
N LEU A 367 -3.99 1.74 11.72
CA LEU A 367 -3.47 2.10 10.40
C LEU A 367 -3.36 0.89 9.47
N GLY A 368 -2.95 -0.25 10.03
CA GLY A 368 -2.93 -1.52 9.31
C GLY A 368 -4.34 -2.03 8.98
N LEU A 369 -5.25 -1.98 9.95
CA LEU A 369 -6.60 -2.51 9.81
C LEU A 369 -7.39 -1.77 8.72
N ASP A 370 -7.24 -0.44 8.65
CA ASP A 370 -7.94 0.38 7.66
C ASP A 370 -7.56 0.04 6.23
N SER A 371 -6.26 -0.02 5.93
CA SER A 371 -5.80 -0.43 4.61
C SER A 371 -6.18 -1.88 4.29
N GLN A 372 -6.06 -2.79 5.27
CA GLN A 372 -6.35 -4.22 5.06
C GLN A 372 -7.80 -4.47 4.68
N PHE A 373 -8.75 -3.85 5.38
CA PHE A 373 -10.15 -4.11 5.12
C PHE A 373 -10.59 -3.53 3.77
N VAL A 374 -10.00 -2.41 3.32
CA VAL A 374 -10.27 -1.85 1.99
C VAL A 374 -9.75 -2.79 0.90
N CYS A 375 -8.58 -3.39 1.10
CA CYS A 375 -8.01 -4.33 0.15
C CYS A 375 -8.89 -5.58 -0.01
N ILE A 376 -9.46 -6.09 1.08
CA ILE A 376 -10.41 -7.22 1.02
C ILE A 376 -11.75 -6.77 0.45
N GLU A 377 -12.28 -5.61 0.84
CA GLU A 377 -13.54 -5.09 0.30
C GLU A 377 -13.45 -4.95 -1.22
N SER A 378 -12.36 -4.41 -1.76
CA SER A 378 -12.13 -4.31 -3.19
C SER A 378 -12.17 -5.67 -3.90
N LEU A 379 -11.49 -6.68 -3.35
CA LEU A 379 -11.50 -8.05 -3.88
C LEU A 379 -12.91 -8.68 -3.83
N VAL A 380 -13.60 -8.52 -2.69
CA VAL A 380 -14.97 -9.02 -2.53
C VAL A 380 -15.91 -8.32 -3.50
N THR A 381 -15.83 -7.00 -3.64
CA THR A 381 -16.65 -6.22 -4.57
C THR A 381 -16.42 -6.69 -6.02
N ALA A 382 -15.18 -6.85 -6.47
CA ALA A 382 -14.88 -7.32 -7.82
C ALA A 382 -15.50 -8.70 -8.11
N ILE A 383 -15.38 -9.66 -7.17
CA ILE A 383 -15.90 -11.01 -7.36
C ILE A 383 -17.44 -11.05 -7.27
N VAL A 384 -18.03 -10.31 -6.33
CA VAL A 384 -19.49 -10.18 -6.18
C VAL A 384 -20.11 -9.55 -7.42
N ASP A 385 -19.45 -8.58 -8.05
CA ASP A 385 -19.92 -7.92 -9.26
C ASP A 385 -19.75 -8.77 -10.52
N MET A 386 -18.75 -9.67 -10.56
CA MET A 386 -18.61 -10.67 -11.64
C MET A 386 -19.68 -11.77 -11.57
N PHE A 387 -20.08 -12.19 -10.37
CA PHE A 387 -21.04 -13.28 -10.15
C PHE A 387 -22.26 -12.84 -9.31
N PRO A 388 -23.00 -11.81 -9.75
CA PRO A 388 -24.02 -11.17 -8.92
C PRO A 388 -25.22 -12.10 -8.65
N THR A 389 -25.56 -12.97 -9.60
CA THR A 389 -26.67 -13.92 -9.48
C THR A 389 -26.44 -14.99 -8.41
N VAL A 390 -25.18 -15.24 -8.03
CA VAL A 390 -24.79 -16.26 -7.05
C VAL A 390 -24.49 -15.63 -5.69
N LEU A 391 -23.76 -14.51 -5.68
CA LEU A 391 -23.19 -13.91 -4.47
C LEU A 391 -24.05 -12.79 -3.87
N ARG A 392 -24.88 -12.08 -4.66
CA ARG A 392 -25.83 -11.06 -4.13
C ARG A 392 -27.14 -11.70 -3.66
N ARG A 393 -27.02 -12.77 -2.88
CA ARG A 393 -28.13 -13.42 -2.18
C ARG A 393 -27.88 -13.35 -0.69
N LYS A 394 -28.95 -13.38 0.09
CA LYS A 394 -28.91 -13.35 1.56
C LYS A 394 -27.82 -14.26 2.14
N ASN A 395 -26.95 -13.70 2.96
CA ASN A 395 -25.85 -14.36 3.68
C ASN A 395 -24.73 -14.96 2.79
N ARG A 396 -24.80 -14.87 1.45
CA ARG A 396 -23.80 -15.49 0.56
C ARG A 396 -22.53 -14.67 0.45
N ARG A 397 -22.64 -13.34 0.50
CA ARG A 397 -21.48 -12.43 0.57
C ARG A 397 -20.68 -12.68 1.84
N GLU A 398 -21.35 -12.78 2.98
CA GLU A 398 -20.72 -13.01 4.28
C GLU A 398 -20.04 -14.37 4.34
N LEU A 399 -20.68 -15.42 3.82
CA LEU A 399 -20.09 -16.75 3.75
C LEU A 399 -18.87 -16.78 2.80
N PHE A 400 -18.95 -16.10 1.66
CA PHE A 400 -17.84 -15.96 0.73
C PHE A 400 -16.67 -15.22 1.38
N LEU A 401 -16.95 -14.11 2.05
CA LEU A 401 -15.96 -13.35 2.81
C LEU A 401 -15.29 -14.21 3.88
N LEU A 402 -16.07 -15.00 4.63
CA LEU A 402 -15.54 -15.91 5.65
C LEU A 402 -14.58 -16.94 5.04
N ALA A 403 -14.97 -17.54 3.91
CA ALA A 403 -14.12 -18.48 3.18
C ALA A 403 -12.83 -17.81 2.69
N LEU A 404 -12.93 -16.61 2.13
CA LEU A 404 -11.78 -15.83 1.64
C LEU A 404 -10.80 -15.50 2.78
N VAL A 405 -11.30 -15.00 3.91
CA VAL A 405 -10.51 -14.68 5.10
C VAL A 405 -9.85 -15.93 5.67
N PHE A 406 -10.59 -17.04 5.75
CA PHE A 406 -10.05 -18.31 6.25
C PHE A 406 -8.93 -18.88 5.36
N VAL A 407 -9.11 -18.86 4.03
CA VAL A 407 -8.06 -19.28 3.09
C VAL A 407 -6.84 -18.35 3.19
N SER A 408 -7.06 -17.04 3.30
CA SER A 408 -5.98 -16.05 3.43
C SER A 408 -5.21 -16.23 4.75
N TYR A 409 -5.89 -16.58 5.84
CA TYR A 409 -5.26 -16.96 7.11
C TYR A 409 -4.34 -18.17 6.94
N LEU A 410 -4.84 -19.26 6.33
CA LEU A 410 -4.05 -20.48 6.13
C LEU A 410 -2.80 -20.22 5.28
N VAL A 411 -2.92 -19.44 4.21
CA VAL A 411 -1.78 -19.05 3.37
C VAL A 411 -0.80 -18.17 4.16
N GLY A 412 -1.31 -17.21 4.94
CA GLY A 412 -0.49 -16.31 5.76
C GLY A 412 0.37 -17.01 6.82
N LEU A 413 -0.01 -18.22 7.27
CA LEU A 413 0.77 -19.00 8.25
C LEU A 413 2.21 -19.28 7.77
N ILE A 414 2.44 -19.37 6.44
CA ILE A 414 3.80 -19.60 5.92
C ILE A 414 4.76 -18.46 6.30
N MET A 415 4.26 -17.22 6.38
CA MET A 415 5.04 -16.04 6.74
C MET A 415 5.25 -15.90 8.25
N LEU A 416 4.67 -16.78 9.06
CA LEU A 416 4.82 -16.83 10.52
C LEU A 416 5.68 -17.99 11.02
N THR A 417 6.35 -18.67 10.09
CA THR A 417 7.42 -19.63 10.40
C THR A 417 8.72 -18.89 10.71
N GLU A 418 9.73 -19.58 11.22
CA GLU A 418 11.05 -19.00 11.52
C GLU A 418 11.72 -18.39 10.27
N GLY A 419 11.54 -19.00 9.09
CA GLY A 419 11.96 -18.44 7.80
C GLY A 419 10.94 -17.48 7.16
N GLY A 420 9.83 -17.22 7.84
CA GLY A 420 8.68 -16.47 7.31
C GLY A 420 8.98 -15.01 6.98
N MET A 421 9.92 -14.37 7.67
CA MET A 421 10.36 -13.00 7.39
C MET A 421 10.96 -12.87 5.98
N TYR A 422 11.71 -13.88 5.51
CA TYR A 422 12.27 -13.87 4.16
C TYR A 422 11.18 -13.98 3.08
N VAL A 423 10.14 -14.78 3.34
CA VAL A 423 8.97 -14.90 2.46
C VAL A 423 8.17 -13.60 2.44
N PHE A 424 7.92 -13.00 3.61
CA PHE A 424 7.28 -11.70 3.75
C PHE A 424 7.97 -10.65 2.88
N GLN A 425 9.31 -10.58 2.93
CA GLN A 425 10.05 -9.63 2.12
C GLN A 425 10.02 -9.90 0.62
N LEU A 426 9.94 -11.16 0.18
CA LEU A 426 9.75 -11.46 -1.25
C LEU A 426 8.41 -10.90 -1.74
N PHE A 427 7.35 -11.03 -0.94
CA PHE A 427 6.05 -10.45 -1.27
C PHE A 427 6.09 -8.92 -1.27
N ASP A 428 6.63 -8.30 -0.21
CA ASP A 428 6.70 -6.84 -0.09
C ASP A 428 7.56 -6.21 -1.19
N TYR A 429 8.68 -6.86 -1.57
CA TYR A 429 9.59 -6.33 -2.56
C TYR A 429 9.13 -6.56 -4.01
N TYR A 430 8.54 -7.72 -4.33
CA TYR A 430 8.21 -8.09 -5.73
C TYR A 430 6.72 -8.02 -6.07
N ALA A 431 5.82 -8.50 -5.20
CA ALA A 431 4.43 -8.76 -5.56
C ALA A 431 3.62 -7.47 -5.76
N ALA A 432 3.57 -6.61 -4.73
CA ALA A 432 2.98 -5.27 -4.78
C ALA A 432 4.07 -4.21 -4.97
N SER A 433 5.06 -4.53 -5.81
CA SER A 433 6.20 -3.66 -6.04
C SER A 433 5.79 -2.42 -6.82
N GLY A 434 6.59 -1.36 -6.67
CA GLY A 434 6.44 -0.16 -7.48
C GLY A 434 6.48 -0.45 -8.99
N MET A 435 7.11 -1.55 -9.40
CA MET A 435 7.15 -1.98 -10.80
C MET A 435 5.82 -2.46 -11.33
N CYS A 436 5.14 -3.32 -10.58
CA CYS A 436 3.81 -3.78 -10.95
C CYS A 436 2.86 -2.58 -11.07
N LEU A 437 2.88 -1.67 -10.09
CA LEU A 437 2.02 -0.48 -10.08
C LEU A 437 2.30 0.48 -11.24
N LEU A 438 3.57 0.76 -11.53
CA LEU A 438 3.95 1.60 -12.66
C LEU A 438 3.53 0.96 -14.00
N PHE A 439 3.69 -0.36 -14.15
CA PHE A 439 3.23 -1.07 -15.35
C PHE A 439 1.71 -0.94 -15.53
N MET A 440 0.93 -1.18 -14.47
CA MET A 440 -0.53 -1.04 -14.52
C MET A 440 -0.95 0.39 -14.86
N SER A 441 -0.26 1.40 -14.30
CA SER A 441 -0.51 2.81 -14.56
C SER A 441 -0.38 3.19 -16.03
N ILE A 442 0.63 2.64 -16.72
CA ILE A 442 0.84 2.90 -18.16
C ILE A 442 -0.39 2.42 -18.94
N PHE A 443 -0.82 1.18 -18.74
CA PHE A 443 -1.95 0.61 -19.49
C PHE A 443 -3.29 1.26 -19.13
N GLU A 444 -3.50 1.61 -17.86
CA GLU A 444 -4.70 2.32 -17.40
C GLU A 444 -4.83 3.71 -18.04
N THR A 445 -3.75 4.50 -18.02
CA THR A 445 -3.74 5.84 -18.61
C THR A 445 -3.75 5.81 -20.13
N VAL A 446 -3.09 4.84 -20.77
CA VAL A 446 -3.19 4.63 -22.23
C VAL A 446 -4.61 4.24 -22.63
N CYS A 447 -5.26 3.35 -21.86
CA CYS A 447 -6.64 2.95 -22.12
C CYS A 447 -7.58 4.16 -22.06
N ILE A 448 -7.57 4.94 -20.99
CA ILE A 448 -8.48 6.08 -20.84
C ILE A 448 -8.09 7.25 -21.76
N GLY A 449 -6.79 7.52 -21.89
CA GLY A 449 -6.27 8.64 -22.68
C GLY A 449 -6.52 8.47 -24.17
N TRP A 450 -6.19 7.29 -24.72
CA TRP A 450 -6.07 7.07 -26.16
C TRP A 450 -7.08 6.10 -26.73
N VAL A 451 -7.44 5.03 -26.00
CA VAL A 451 -8.32 3.98 -26.52
C VAL A 451 -9.80 4.34 -26.31
N TYR A 452 -10.19 4.61 -25.06
CA TYR A 452 -11.53 5.07 -24.72
C TYR A 452 -11.75 6.54 -25.14
N GLY A 453 -10.66 7.32 -25.12
CA GLY A 453 -10.65 8.74 -25.45
C GLY A 453 -10.82 9.63 -24.22
N ALA A 454 -9.82 10.48 -23.97
CA ALA A 454 -9.82 11.38 -22.82
C ALA A 454 -10.99 12.39 -22.84
N ASP A 455 -11.42 12.85 -24.02
CA ASP A 455 -12.56 13.74 -24.18
C ASP A 455 -13.87 13.07 -23.74
N ARG A 456 -14.09 11.84 -24.21
CA ARG A 456 -15.26 11.05 -23.82
C ARG A 456 -15.31 10.81 -22.31
N PHE A 457 -14.17 10.50 -21.70
CA PHE A 457 -14.11 10.34 -20.25
C PHE A 457 -14.37 11.66 -19.50
N TYR A 458 -13.92 12.80 -20.05
CA TYR A 458 -14.27 14.12 -19.53
C TYR A 458 -15.76 14.45 -19.66
N ASP A 459 -16.40 14.05 -20.75
CA ASP A 459 -17.84 14.21 -20.96
C ASP A 459 -18.62 13.39 -19.92
N ASN A 460 -18.19 12.16 -19.63
CA ASN A 460 -18.76 11.34 -18.56
C ASN A 460 -18.58 11.99 -17.17
N ILE A 461 -17.43 12.62 -16.93
CA ILE A 461 -17.19 13.33 -15.67
C ILE A 461 -18.10 14.55 -15.58
N GLU A 462 -18.26 15.32 -16.66
CA GLU A 462 -19.18 16.45 -16.71
C GLU A 462 -20.62 16.02 -16.43
N ASP A 463 -21.05 14.89 -16.98
CA ASP A 463 -22.37 14.30 -16.70
C ASP A 463 -22.54 13.89 -15.23
N MET A 464 -21.48 13.36 -14.59
CA MET A 464 -21.51 13.03 -13.17
C MET A 464 -21.53 14.27 -12.26
N ILE A 465 -20.56 15.17 -12.39
CA ILE A 465 -20.34 16.24 -11.39
C ILE A 465 -20.90 17.61 -11.80
N GLY A 466 -21.41 17.72 -13.03
CA GLY A 466 -22.02 18.93 -13.59
C GLY A 466 -21.04 19.97 -14.16
N TYR A 467 -19.74 19.66 -14.22
CA TYR A 467 -18.72 20.53 -14.80
C TYR A 467 -17.48 19.73 -15.22
N ARG A 468 -16.73 20.24 -16.21
CA ARG A 468 -15.43 19.68 -16.60
C ARG A 468 -14.32 20.14 -15.63
N PRO A 469 -13.51 19.22 -15.08
CA PRO A 469 -12.29 19.58 -14.38
C PRO A 469 -11.32 20.37 -15.27
N GLY A 470 -10.31 20.99 -14.66
CA GLY A 470 -9.29 21.72 -15.42
C GLY A 470 -8.61 20.82 -16.48
N PRO A 471 -8.23 21.35 -17.65
CA PRO A 471 -7.66 20.55 -18.74
C PRO A 471 -6.30 19.94 -18.39
N TYR A 472 -5.64 20.43 -17.33
CA TYR A 472 -4.40 19.87 -16.81
C TYR A 472 -4.48 18.36 -16.54
N ILE A 473 -5.55 17.89 -15.91
CA ILE A 473 -5.72 16.46 -15.57
C ILE A 473 -5.82 15.61 -16.85
N LYS A 474 -6.52 16.10 -17.88
CA LYS A 474 -6.59 15.48 -19.20
C LYS A 474 -5.20 15.28 -19.80
N TYR A 475 -4.38 16.34 -19.80
CA TYR A 475 -3.02 16.29 -20.33
C TYR A 475 -2.10 15.37 -19.50
N CYS A 476 -2.37 15.23 -18.21
CA CYS A 476 -1.67 14.24 -17.40
C CYS A 476 -1.96 12.82 -17.89
N TRP A 477 -3.23 12.47 -18.09
CA TRP A 477 -3.61 11.14 -18.59
C TRP A 477 -3.09 10.86 -20.00
N LEU A 478 -3.12 11.86 -20.89
CA LEU A 478 -2.68 11.70 -22.28
C LEU A 478 -1.16 11.56 -22.40
N TYR A 479 -0.41 12.38 -21.67
CA TYR A 479 1.03 12.57 -21.92
C TYR A 479 1.88 12.42 -20.66
N LEU A 480 1.59 13.15 -19.58
CA LEU A 480 2.55 13.24 -18.46
C LEU A 480 2.66 11.94 -17.66
N THR A 481 1.53 11.31 -17.31
CA THR A 481 1.54 10.05 -16.56
C THR A 481 2.11 8.90 -17.39
N PRO A 482 1.69 8.68 -18.66
CA PRO A 482 2.35 7.70 -19.51
C PRO A 482 3.84 7.99 -19.72
N ALA A 483 4.25 9.25 -19.89
CA ALA A 483 5.66 9.58 -20.10
C ALA A 483 6.52 9.34 -18.85
N THR A 484 6.07 9.81 -17.69
CA THR A 484 6.79 9.61 -16.42
C THR A 484 6.85 8.14 -16.01
N SER A 485 5.79 7.36 -16.27
CA SER A 485 5.75 5.93 -15.99
C SER A 485 6.51 5.09 -17.04
N ALA A 486 6.38 5.39 -18.34
CA ALA A 486 6.85 4.55 -19.45
C ALA A 486 8.12 5.02 -20.20
N ALA A 487 8.46 6.32 -20.23
CA ALA A 487 9.33 6.83 -21.29
C ALA A 487 10.80 6.40 -21.18
N SER A 488 11.16 5.40 -21.97
CA SER A 488 12.42 5.39 -22.71
C SER A 488 12.10 5.47 -24.20
N LEU A 489 12.16 6.68 -24.77
CA LEU A 489 12.40 6.86 -26.20
C LEU A 489 13.05 8.24 -26.45
N ASN A 490 14.38 8.24 -26.44
CA ASN A 490 15.31 9.23 -26.99
C ASN A 490 15.50 10.64 -26.35
N VAL A 491 16.73 10.79 -25.82
CA VAL A 491 17.69 11.91 -25.90
C VAL A 491 17.44 13.16 -25.04
N ASN A 492 18.25 13.24 -23.97
CA ASN A 492 18.70 14.43 -23.23
C ASN A 492 17.62 15.27 -22.52
N VAL A 493 17.22 14.81 -21.33
CA VAL A 493 17.19 15.51 -20.03
C VAL A 493 16.94 14.40 -18.98
N SER A 494 17.39 14.60 -17.74
CA SER A 494 17.53 13.62 -16.65
C SER A 494 16.25 12.92 -16.12
N LEU A 495 15.36 12.44 -16.99
CA LEU A 495 14.13 11.71 -16.66
C LEU A 495 14.05 10.44 -17.52
N GLN A 496 14.83 9.42 -17.18
CA GLN A 496 14.53 8.06 -17.65
C GLN A 496 13.20 7.61 -17.00
N GLY A 497 12.25 7.13 -17.79
CA GLY A 497 10.96 6.63 -17.31
C GLY A 497 11.16 5.61 -16.20
N THR A 498 10.44 5.82 -15.10
CA THR A 498 10.69 5.14 -13.82
C THR A 498 10.63 3.62 -13.95
N PHE A 499 9.72 3.10 -14.78
CA PHE A 499 9.61 1.66 -15.01
C PHE A 499 10.85 1.09 -15.74
N ALA A 500 11.29 1.74 -16.82
CA ALA A 500 12.45 1.28 -17.59
C ALA A 500 13.74 1.34 -16.75
N PHE A 501 13.93 2.42 -15.98
CA PHE A 501 15.10 2.54 -15.10
C PHE A 501 15.13 1.46 -14.03
N SER A 502 13.98 1.13 -13.43
CA SER A 502 13.89 0.08 -12.42
C SER A 502 14.24 -1.31 -12.95
N LEU A 503 13.91 -1.62 -14.22
CA LEU A 503 14.38 -2.86 -14.87
C LEU A 503 15.90 -2.83 -15.09
N ILE A 504 16.43 -1.69 -15.55
CA ILE A 504 17.86 -1.53 -15.90
C ILE A 504 18.75 -1.54 -14.65
N LYS A 505 18.30 -0.92 -13.55
CA LYS A 505 19.03 -0.81 -12.28
C LYS A 505 18.48 -1.74 -11.21
N TYR A 506 17.89 -2.87 -11.63
CA TYR A 506 17.42 -3.88 -10.70
C TYR A 506 18.52 -4.30 -9.73
N THR A 507 18.27 -4.05 -8.44
CA THR A 507 19.11 -4.51 -7.35
C THR A 507 18.50 -5.76 -6.74
N PRO A 508 19.21 -6.90 -6.70
CA PRO A 508 18.70 -8.10 -6.05
C PRO A 508 18.35 -7.82 -4.58
N LEU A 509 17.20 -8.32 -4.13
CA LEU A 509 16.79 -8.23 -2.73
C LEU A 509 17.84 -8.89 -1.83
N LYS A 510 18.14 -8.23 -0.70
CA LYS A 510 18.98 -8.73 0.38
C LYS A 510 18.29 -8.45 1.72
N TYR A 511 18.41 -9.37 2.67
CA TYR A 511 17.94 -9.15 4.04
C TYR A 511 19.07 -8.63 4.91
N ASN A 512 18.82 -7.52 5.62
CA ASN A 512 19.76 -6.83 6.49
C ASN A 512 21.15 -6.56 5.87
N ASN A 513 21.22 -6.40 4.54
CA ASN A 513 22.44 -6.28 3.74
C ASN A 513 23.44 -7.46 3.82
N GLU A 514 23.22 -8.46 4.67
CA GLU A 514 24.10 -9.63 4.85
C GLU A 514 23.59 -10.85 4.10
N TYR A 515 22.30 -11.18 4.23
CA TYR A 515 21.74 -12.39 3.65
C TYR A 515 21.34 -12.18 2.19
N VAL A 516 21.83 -13.08 1.34
CA VAL A 516 21.57 -13.12 -0.11
C VAL A 516 20.63 -14.28 -0.40
N TYR A 517 19.54 -14.01 -1.11
CA TYR A 517 18.58 -15.04 -1.45
C TYR A 517 19.17 -16.04 -2.45
N PRO A 518 18.77 -17.32 -2.38
CA PRO A 518 19.12 -18.29 -3.40
C PRO A 518 18.45 -17.93 -4.74
N TRP A 519 19.01 -18.42 -5.85
CA TRP A 519 18.54 -18.10 -7.20
C TRP A 519 17.03 -18.39 -7.40
N TRP A 520 16.53 -19.46 -6.79
CA TRP A 520 15.12 -19.84 -6.87
C TRP A 520 14.22 -18.86 -6.09
N GLY A 521 14.73 -18.20 -5.05
CA GLY A 521 14.01 -17.15 -4.33
C GLY A 521 13.78 -15.93 -5.22
N TYR A 522 14.79 -15.52 -5.99
CA TYR A 522 14.63 -14.47 -7.01
C TYR A 522 13.65 -14.90 -8.12
N ALA A 523 13.69 -16.17 -8.54
CA ALA A 523 12.73 -16.68 -9.52
C ALA A 523 11.29 -16.62 -9.01
N ILE A 524 11.04 -16.99 -7.75
CA ILE A 524 9.72 -16.83 -7.10
C ILE A 524 9.31 -15.35 -7.06
N GLY A 525 10.22 -14.45 -6.68
CA GLY A 525 9.97 -13.01 -6.69
C GLY A 525 9.50 -12.51 -8.06
N TRP A 526 10.22 -12.85 -9.13
CA TRP A 526 9.83 -12.47 -10.49
C TRP A 526 8.51 -13.12 -10.94
N LEU A 527 8.23 -14.36 -10.54
CA LEU A 527 6.94 -14.99 -10.81
C LEU A 527 5.80 -14.26 -10.12
N LEU A 528 5.98 -13.80 -8.87
CA LEU A 528 5.00 -12.98 -8.16
C LEU A 528 4.73 -11.67 -8.90
N ALA A 529 5.78 -10.97 -9.34
CA ALA A 529 5.63 -9.72 -10.10
C ALA A 529 4.91 -9.95 -11.44
N LEU A 530 5.37 -10.93 -12.22
CA LEU A 530 4.82 -11.26 -13.53
C LEU A 530 3.37 -11.77 -13.47
N SER A 531 2.97 -12.41 -12.37
CA SER A 531 1.61 -12.97 -12.21
C SER A 531 0.51 -11.93 -12.44
N SER A 532 0.74 -10.67 -12.08
CA SER A 532 -0.20 -9.56 -12.31
C SER A 532 -0.01 -8.89 -13.66
N MET A 533 1.24 -8.64 -14.06
CA MET A 533 1.56 -7.92 -15.30
C MET A 533 1.11 -8.69 -16.55
N VAL A 534 1.24 -10.02 -16.52
CA VAL A 534 0.92 -10.89 -17.65
C VAL A 534 -0.60 -10.99 -17.89
N CYS A 535 -1.45 -10.64 -16.92
CA CYS A 535 -2.91 -10.62 -17.09
C CYS A 535 -3.37 -9.72 -18.24
N ILE A 536 -2.69 -8.59 -18.47
CA ILE A 536 -3.05 -7.64 -19.54
C ILE A 536 -2.80 -8.25 -20.93
N PRO A 537 -1.56 -8.61 -21.33
CA PRO A 537 -1.30 -9.14 -22.66
C PRO A 537 -2.01 -10.48 -22.90
N LEU A 538 -2.10 -11.37 -21.90
CA LEU A 538 -2.85 -12.62 -22.07
C LEU A 538 -4.33 -12.38 -22.35
N TRP A 539 -4.94 -11.42 -21.65
CA TRP A 539 -6.34 -11.09 -21.89
C TRP A 539 -6.56 -10.45 -23.26
N MET A 540 -5.66 -9.55 -23.67
CA MET A 540 -5.69 -8.95 -25.00
C MET A 540 -5.62 -10.04 -26.09
N VAL A 541 -4.66 -10.96 -25.99
CA VAL A 541 -4.52 -12.08 -26.94
C VAL A 541 -5.75 -12.98 -26.91
N TYR A 542 -6.25 -13.33 -25.72
CA TYR A 542 -7.45 -14.14 -25.56
C TYR A 542 -8.65 -13.48 -26.26
N LYS A 543 -8.97 -12.22 -25.92
CA LYS A 543 -10.09 -11.50 -26.52
C LYS A 543 -9.97 -11.42 -28.03
N ILE A 544 -8.82 -11.00 -28.54
CA ILE A 544 -8.54 -10.92 -29.97
C ILE A 544 -8.73 -12.28 -30.66
N SER A 545 -8.30 -13.38 -30.02
CA SER A 545 -8.41 -14.73 -30.60
C SER A 545 -9.83 -15.32 -30.56
N THR A 546 -10.67 -14.84 -29.65
CA THR A 546 -12.05 -15.35 -29.46
C THR A 546 -13.13 -14.54 -30.16
N THR A 547 -12.83 -13.29 -30.55
CA THR A 547 -13.80 -12.46 -31.28
C THR A 547 -13.95 -12.98 -32.71
N GLU A 548 -15.18 -13.32 -33.09
CA GLU A 548 -15.51 -13.73 -34.46
C GLU A 548 -15.46 -12.51 -35.39
N GLY A 549 -14.67 -12.60 -36.47
CA GLY A 549 -14.48 -11.54 -37.47
C GLY A 549 -13.02 -11.41 -37.92
N THR A 550 -12.77 -10.99 -39.16
CA THR A 550 -11.39 -10.65 -39.57
C THR A 550 -11.01 -9.27 -39.01
N PHE A 551 -9.74 -9.08 -38.60
CA PHE A 551 -9.21 -7.77 -38.12
C PHE A 551 -9.44 -6.58 -39.09
N LYS A 552 -9.83 -6.87 -40.34
CA LYS A 552 -10.11 -5.90 -41.41
C LYS A 552 -11.59 -5.55 -41.57
N GLU A 553 -12.50 -6.29 -40.93
CA GLU A 553 -13.93 -5.96 -40.93
C GLU A 553 -14.23 -4.98 -39.80
N GLU A 554 -14.90 -3.86 -40.12
CA GLU A 554 -15.30 -2.82 -39.17
C GLU A 554 -15.98 -3.40 -37.92
N ASP A 555 -16.80 -4.44 -38.08
CA ASP A 555 -17.55 -5.06 -36.99
C ASP A 555 -16.67 -5.76 -35.93
N GLY A 556 -15.57 -6.40 -36.34
CA GLY A 556 -14.63 -7.03 -35.41
C GLY A 556 -13.81 -6.01 -34.63
N PHE A 557 -13.51 -4.87 -35.26
CA PHE A 557 -12.79 -3.76 -34.63
C PHE A 557 -13.68 -3.00 -33.64
N HIS A 558 -14.91 -2.68 -34.03
CA HIS A 558 -15.89 -2.01 -33.16
C HIS A 558 -16.23 -2.85 -31.92
N THR A 559 -16.40 -4.17 -32.05
CA THR A 559 -16.76 -5.04 -30.90
C THR A 559 -15.65 -5.12 -29.84
N VAL A 560 -14.39 -4.95 -30.21
CA VAL A 560 -13.23 -5.05 -29.30
C VAL A 560 -12.91 -3.73 -28.61
N PHE A 561 -13.11 -2.61 -29.32
CA PHE A 561 -12.71 -1.28 -28.87
C PHE A 561 -13.87 -0.43 -28.33
N ASP A 562 -15.12 -0.69 -28.71
CA ASP A 562 -16.25 0.12 -28.25
C ASP A 562 -16.73 -0.27 -26.84
N PRO A 563 -17.00 0.72 -25.98
CA PRO A 563 -17.61 0.49 -24.68
C PRO A 563 -19.05 0.00 -24.80
N ILE A 564 -19.41 -0.93 -23.91
CA ILE A 564 -20.73 -1.58 -23.87
C ILE A 564 -21.81 -0.64 -23.30
N ILE A 565 -21.43 0.51 -22.72
CA ILE A 565 -22.28 1.32 -21.82
C ILE A 565 -23.57 1.89 -22.45
N GLN A 566 -23.82 1.78 -23.75
CA GLN A 566 -25.08 2.30 -24.33
C GLN A 566 -25.87 1.37 -25.26
N GLY A 567 -25.55 0.08 -25.41
CA GLY A 567 -26.35 -0.82 -26.26
C GLY A 567 -26.47 -0.38 -27.75
N VAL A 568 -25.66 0.60 -28.15
CA VAL A 568 -25.52 1.12 -29.50
C VAL A 568 -24.03 1.07 -29.79
N VAL A 569 -23.62 0.14 -30.65
CA VAL A 569 -22.33 0.19 -31.33
C VAL A 569 -22.35 1.48 -32.14
N PHE A 570 -21.57 2.49 -31.74
CA PHE A 570 -21.50 3.75 -32.47
C PHE A 570 -20.58 3.56 -33.68
N SER A 571 -21.16 3.30 -34.85
CA SER A 571 -20.44 3.36 -36.12
C SER A 571 -20.13 4.82 -36.46
N SER A 572 -18.99 5.35 -36.04
CA SER A 572 -18.45 6.61 -36.55
C SER A 572 -16.96 6.73 -36.23
N PHE A 573 -16.14 5.85 -36.82
CA PHE A 573 -14.73 6.11 -37.04
C PHE A 573 -14.52 6.43 -38.52
N THR A 574 -14.67 7.70 -38.89
CA THR A 574 -14.16 8.15 -40.20
C THR A 574 -12.66 8.31 -40.08
N PHE A 575 -11.92 7.38 -40.68
CA PHE A 575 -10.47 7.45 -40.88
C PHE A 575 -10.03 8.81 -41.42
N ILE A 576 -9.03 9.42 -40.79
CA ILE A 576 -8.07 10.28 -41.47
C ILE A 576 -6.68 9.80 -41.06
N PHE A 577 -6.01 9.16 -42.03
CA PHE A 577 -4.56 9.01 -42.09
C PHE A 577 -3.88 10.37 -42.30
#